data_AF-A0A7K2QJ56-F1
#
_entry.id   AF-A0A7K2QJ56-F1
#
_cell.length_a   1.000
_cell.length_b   1.000
_cell.length_c   1.000
_cell.angle_alpha   90.00
_cell.angle_beta   90.00
_cell.angle_gamma   90.00
#
_symmetry.space_group_name_H-M   'P 1'
#
loop_
_entity.id
_entity.type
_entity.pdbx_description
1 polymer ?
#
loop_
_entity_poly.entity_id
_entity_poly.type
_entity_poly.pdbx_seq_one_letter_code
_entity_poly.pdbx_strand_id
1 'polypeptide(L)'
;LRAATGRVPAVLAGFVRTPAGRSGRGGDEADGLRRRLTGLDPAERERLLLELTRSQVAGLLGHASADAVAADQSFQELGFDSLAVVELRSRLGTATGLALPASLAFDFPTSRAVAGYLADALRPEDNDGTHAVTEVLDQLDAALAAVAQGAADPARITARLEAVLRRWQDTRTTEPAGPEQDFEAVTDDELFEALDRELGL
;
A
#
# COMPACT_ATOMS: atom_id res chain seq x y z
N LEU A 1 -42.94 31.78 -18.75
CA LEU A 1 -42.32 32.67 -17.74
C LEU A 1 -41.45 31.85 -16.79
N ARG A 2 -40.12 32.10 -16.86
CA ARG A 2 -39.03 31.98 -15.87
C ARG A 2 -38.86 30.79 -14.90
N ALA A 3 -37.57 30.45 -14.76
CA ALA A 3 -36.90 29.54 -13.85
C ALA A 3 -36.95 29.96 -12.36
N ALA A 4 -36.78 28.97 -11.46
CA ALA A 4 -36.34 29.18 -10.08
C ALA A 4 -35.29 28.11 -9.71
N THR A 5 -34.06 28.60 -9.66
CA THR A 5 -32.81 28.09 -9.06
C THR A 5 -32.90 26.97 -8.03
N GLY A 6 -32.13 25.92 -8.29
CA GLY A 6 -31.67 24.98 -7.29
C GLY A 6 -30.82 25.64 -6.20
N ARG A 7 -31.15 25.32 -4.96
CA ARG A 7 -30.23 25.21 -3.83
C ARG A 7 -30.68 24.00 -3.05
N VAL A 8 -29.90 22.93 -3.13
CA VAL A 8 -30.10 21.73 -2.33
C VAL A 8 -29.99 22.12 -0.84
N PRO A 9 -30.97 21.76 0.01
CA PRO A 9 -31.01 22.17 1.41
C PRO A 9 -29.85 21.56 2.21
N ALA A 10 -29.29 22.36 3.14
CA ALA A 10 -28.11 22.08 3.95
C ALA A 10 -28.21 20.86 4.91
N VAL A 11 -29.28 20.07 4.82
CA VAL A 11 -29.47 18.83 5.59
C VAL A 11 -28.62 17.66 5.07
N LEU A 12 -28.10 17.74 3.83
CA LEU A 12 -27.20 16.71 3.29
C LEU A 12 -25.70 17.00 3.52
N ALA A 13 -25.35 18.16 4.10
CA ALA A 13 -23.96 18.45 4.49
C ALA A 13 -23.52 17.70 5.77
N GLY A 14 -24.44 17.04 6.47
CA GLY A 14 -24.18 16.32 7.72
C GLY A 14 -23.71 14.87 7.54
N PHE A 15 -23.81 14.29 6.33
CA PHE A 15 -23.43 12.90 6.06
C PHE A 15 -22.04 12.72 5.44
N VAL A 16 -21.37 13.83 5.08
CA VAL A 16 -19.90 13.86 4.98
C VAL A 16 -19.35 14.34 6.32
N ARG A 17 -19.76 13.68 7.40
CA ARG A 17 -18.94 13.62 8.59
C ARG A 17 -18.21 12.30 8.50
N THR A 18 -17.15 12.31 7.70
CA THR A 18 -16.03 11.40 7.92
C THR A 18 -15.79 11.42 9.43
N PRO A 19 -15.75 10.30 10.14
CA PRO A 19 -15.10 10.32 11.43
C PRO A 19 -13.70 10.84 11.12
N ALA A 20 -13.43 12.09 11.49
CA ALA A 20 -12.08 12.60 11.64
C ALA A 20 -11.49 11.84 12.84
N GLY A 21 -11.29 10.54 12.64
CA GLY A 21 -10.72 9.63 13.60
C GLY A 21 -9.23 9.87 13.59
N ARG A 22 -8.77 10.97 14.19
CA ARG A 22 -7.35 11.22 14.53
C ARG A 22 -6.33 10.92 13.41
N SER A 23 -6.73 10.96 12.14
CA SER A 23 -5.92 10.54 11.00
C SER A 23 -5.17 11.67 10.30
N GLY A 24 -5.43 12.93 10.65
CA GLY A 24 -4.85 14.09 9.94
C GLY A 24 -3.40 14.44 10.29
N ARG A 25 -2.65 13.56 10.96
CA ARG A 25 -1.20 13.75 11.16
C ARG A 25 -0.43 12.44 11.14
N GLY A 26 -0.94 11.42 11.83
CA GLY A 26 -0.35 10.08 11.78
C GLY A 26 -0.50 9.40 10.42
N GLY A 27 -1.65 9.57 9.76
CA GLY A 27 -1.86 9.06 8.39
C GLY A 27 -0.91 9.72 7.38
N ASP A 28 -0.82 11.05 7.41
CA ASP A 28 0.07 11.82 6.53
C ASP A 28 1.57 11.47 6.76
N GLU A 29 1.97 11.22 8.01
CA GLU A 29 3.33 10.82 8.36
C GLU A 29 3.64 9.40 7.86
N ALA A 30 2.74 8.44 8.08
CA ALA A 30 2.86 7.07 7.59
C ALA A 30 2.92 7.01 6.05
N ASP A 31 2.08 7.81 5.35
CA ASP A 31 2.09 7.86 3.89
C ASP A 31 3.33 8.59 3.33
N GLY A 32 3.86 9.56 4.08
CA GLY A 32 5.17 10.16 3.82
C GLY A 32 6.30 9.13 3.94
N LEU A 33 6.29 8.31 5.00
CA LEU A 33 7.27 7.24 5.20
C LEU A 33 7.16 6.18 4.10
N ARG A 34 5.98 5.68 3.78
CA ARG A 34 5.76 4.68 2.71
C ARG A 34 6.31 5.15 1.36
N ARG A 35 6.07 6.42 0.99
CA ARG A 35 6.63 7.00 -0.24
C ARG A 35 8.15 7.02 -0.22
N ARG A 36 8.78 7.33 0.92
CA ARG A 36 10.25 7.30 1.06
C ARG A 36 10.83 5.89 0.98
N LEU A 37 10.10 4.88 1.46
CA LEU A 37 10.52 3.47 1.41
C LEU A 37 10.28 2.79 0.05
N THR A 38 9.49 3.43 -0.82
CA THR A 38 9.16 2.91 -2.15
C THR A 38 10.38 3.03 -3.06
N GLY A 39 10.79 1.91 -3.67
CA GLY A 39 11.93 1.87 -4.58
C GLY A 39 13.32 1.81 -3.91
N LEU A 40 13.40 1.86 -2.57
CA LEU A 40 14.64 1.59 -1.84
C LEU A 40 14.97 0.10 -1.84
N ASP A 41 16.26 -0.21 -1.90
CA ASP A 41 16.72 -1.57 -1.67
C ASP A 41 16.53 -1.98 -0.18
N PRO A 42 16.61 -3.28 0.14
CA PRO A 42 16.40 -3.75 1.51
C PRO A 42 17.34 -3.13 2.56
N ALA A 43 18.60 -2.90 2.19
CA ALA A 43 19.61 -2.37 3.11
C ALA A 43 19.41 -0.86 3.36
N GLU A 44 19.02 -0.11 2.33
CA GLU A 44 18.66 1.31 2.42
C GLU A 44 17.38 1.50 3.25
N ARG A 45 16.38 0.64 3.07
CA ARG A 45 15.15 0.64 3.87
C ARG A 45 15.46 0.42 5.34
N GLU A 46 16.26 -0.60 5.67
CA GLU A 46 16.64 -0.90 7.05
C GLU A 46 17.40 0.27 7.70
N ARG A 47 18.33 0.91 6.96
CA ARG A 47 19.06 2.09 7.44
C ARG A 47 18.13 3.26 7.76
N LEU A 48 17.18 3.56 6.88
CA LEU A 48 16.21 4.64 7.08
C LEU A 48 15.32 4.36 8.30
N LEU A 49 14.86 3.12 8.46
CA LEU A 49 14.06 2.72 9.61
C LEU A 49 14.87 2.73 10.91
N LEU A 50 16.15 2.38 10.87
CA LEU A 50 17.05 2.50 12.01
C LEU A 50 17.24 3.96 12.42
N GLU A 51 17.44 4.87 11.47
CA GLU A 51 17.53 6.29 11.74
C GLU A 51 16.23 6.81 12.38
N LEU A 52 15.07 6.42 11.84
CA LEU A 52 13.76 6.75 12.40
C LEU A 52 13.65 6.28 13.85
N THR A 53 13.94 5.00 14.12
CA THR A 53 13.87 4.44 15.47
C THR A 53 14.81 5.17 16.42
N ARG A 54 16.07 5.40 16.04
CA ARG A 54 17.05 6.10 16.87
C ARG A 54 16.63 7.55 17.13
N SER A 55 16.02 8.23 16.17
CA SER A 55 15.48 9.58 16.36
C SER A 55 14.34 9.60 17.38
N GLN A 56 13.43 8.62 17.34
CA GLN A 56 12.34 8.53 18.32
C GLN A 56 12.87 8.25 19.73
N VAL A 57 13.85 7.34 19.85
CA VAL A 57 14.53 7.00 21.11
C VAL A 57 15.28 8.22 21.67
N ALA A 58 16.04 8.92 20.82
CA ALA A 58 16.76 10.13 21.21
C ALA A 58 15.81 11.19 21.75
N GLY A 59 14.68 11.42 21.07
CA GLY A 59 13.66 12.38 21.51
C GLY A 59 12.98 12.01 22.83
N LEU A 60 12.91 10.72 23.19
CA LEU A 60 12.39 10.27 24.48
C LEU A 60 13.42 10.43 25.61
N LEU A 61 14.70 10.24 25.32
CA LEU A 61 15.80 10.42 26.27
C LEU A 61 16.25 11.88 26.41
N GLY A 62 15.67 12.80 25.65
CA GLY A 62 16.07 14.21 25.63
C GLY A 62 17.41 14.46 24.93
N HIS A 63 17.86 13.53 24.09
CA HIS A 63 19.04 13.71 23.26
C HIS A 63 18.71 14.53 22.00
N ALA A 64 19.64 15.39 21.59
CA ALA A 64 19.48 16.25 20.44
C ALA A 64 19.67 15.54 19.08
N SER A 65 20.27 14.35 19.06
CA SER A 65 20.55 13.59 17.83
C SER A 65 20.35 12.09 18.02
N ALA A 66 19.88 11.43 16.96
CA ALA A 66 19.83 9.97 16.81
C ALA A 66 21.22 9.32 16.97
N ASP A 67 22.30 10.04 16.65
CA ASP A 67 23.68 9.54 16.76
C ASP A 67 24.11 9.30 18.21
N ALA A 68 23.48 10.01 19.17
CA ALA A 68 23.75 9.83 20.59
C ALA A 68 23.20 8.50 21.14
N VAL A 69 22.31 7.83 20.41
CA VAL A 69 21.72 6.55 20.78
C VAL A 69 22.46 5.44 20.05
N ALA A 70 23.14 4.53 20.75
CA ALA A 70 23.78 3.38 20.11
C ALA A 70 22.75 2.39 19.56
N ALA A 71 22.92 1.95 18.30
CA ALA A 71 21.95 1.10 17.61
C ALA A 71 21.77 -0.29 18.25
N ASP A 72 22.84 -0.83 18.84
CA ASP A 72 22.93 -2.17 19.41
C ASP A 72 22.82 -2.19 20.94
N GLN A 73 22.75 -1.02 21.58
CA GLN A 73 22.59 -0.94 23.01
C GLN A 73 21.14 -1.22 23.38
N SER A 74 20.93 -1.98 24.45
CA SER A 74 19.58 -2.30 24.87
C SER A 74 18.87 -1.07 25.45
N PHE A 75 17.56 -0.99 25.30
CA PHE A 75 16.77 0.09 25.88
C PHE A 75 16.94 0.18 27.40
N GLN A 76 17.09 -0.96 28.08
CA GLN A 76 17.33 -1.00 29.53
C GLN A 76 18.67 -0.34 29.92
N GLU A 77 19.74 -0.60 29.17
CA GLU A 77 21.05 0.03 29.40
C GLU A 77 21.04 1.53 29.06
N LEU A 78 20.13 1.96 28.19
CA LEU A 78 19.88 3.37 27.89
C LEU A 78 18.99 4.06 28.94
N GLY A 79 18.50 3.32 29.94
CA GLY A 79 17.62 3.85 30.98
C GLY A 79 16.16 4.02 30.56
N PHE A 80 15.69 3.29 29.54
CA PHE A 80 14.26 3.24 29.24
C PHE A 80 13.49 2.61 30.39
N ASP A 81 12.43 3.29 30.82
CA ASP A 81 11.45 2.75 31.74
C ASP A 81 10.21 2.21 31.01
N SER A 82 9.26 1.68 31.79
CA SER A 82 8.00 1.14 31.28
C SER A 82 7.14 2.17 30.54
N LEU A 83 7.25 3.46 30.89
CA LEU A 83 6.48 4.52 30.24
C LEU A 83 7.10 4.88 28.88
N ALA A 84 8.43 5.00 28.82
CA ALA A 84 9.20 5.25 27.61
C ALA A 84 8.96 4.15 26.56
N VAL A 85 8.82 2.89 26.97
CA VAL A 85 8.47 1.78 26.07
C VAL A 85 7.09 1.97 25.44
N VAL A 86 6.09 2.33 26.24
CA VAL A 86 4.72 2.57 25.73
C VAL A 86 4.69 3.78 24.81
N GLU A 87 5.44 4.83 25.14
CA GLU A 87 5.52 6.03 24.32
C GLU A 87 6.26 5.78 23.00
N LEU A 88 7.37 5.03 23.03
CA LEU A 88 8.08 4.61 21.82
C LEU A 88 7.17 3.81 20.89
N ARG A 89 6.41 2.85 21.43
CA ARG A 89 5.43 2.09 20.65
C ARG A 89 4.39 3.01 20.00
N SER A 90 3.85 3.97 20.76
CA SER A 90 2.85 4.92 20.27
C SER A 90 3.40 5.81 19.16
N ARG A 91 4.61 6.36 19.35
CA ARG A 91 5.28 7.22 18.38
C ARG A 91 5.63 6.46 17.11
N LEU A 92 6.21 5.26 17.23
CA LEU A 92 6.51 4.41 16.08
C LEU A 92 5.23 3.99 15.34
N GLY A 93 4.19 3.55 16.06
CA GLY A 93 2.92 3.18 15.43
C GLY A 93 2.26 4.34 14.69
N THR A 94 2.40 5.57 15.20
CA THR A 94 1.93 6.79 14.52
C THR A 94 2.75 7.07 13.26
N ALA A 95 4.08 6.97 13.34
CA ALA A 95 4.98 7.26 12.23
C ALA A 95 4.94 6.21 11.10
N THR A 96 4.67 4.96 11.44
CA THR A 96 4.64 3.84 10.47
C THR A 96 3.23 3.46 10.05
N GLY A 97 2.21 3.88 10.80
CA GLY A 97 0.83 3.44 10.61
C GLY A 97 0.58 1.98 11.02
N LEU A 98 1.51 1.35 11.75
CA LEU A 98 1.39 -0.03 12.20
C LEU A 98 0.79 -0.14 13.61
N ALA A 99 -0.01 -1.18 13.83
CA ALA A 99 -0.44 -1.59 15.16
C ALA A 99 0.67 -2.44 15.83
N LEU A 100 1.60 -1.77 16.52
CA LEU A 100 2.75 -2.43 17.14
C LEU A 100 2.37 -3.19 18.43
N PRO A 101 2.94 -4.38 18.69
CA PRO A 101 2.66 -5.16 19.88
C PRO A 101 3.17 -4.47 21.15
N ALA A 102 2.49 -4.72 22.28
CA ALA A 102 2.91 -4.16 23.57
C ALA A 102 4.26 -4.72 24.07
N SER A 103 4.64 -5.90 23.59
CA SER A 103 5.91 -6.57 23.89
C SER A 103 7.08 -6.10 23.02
N LEU A 104 6.88 -5.14 22.08
CA LEU A 104 7.89 -4.75 21.09
C LEU A 104 9.28 -4.48 21.69
N ALA A 105 9.39 -3.67 22.74
CA ALA A 105 10.68 -3.33 23.34
C ALA A 105 11.31 -4.48 24.17
N PHE A 106 10.54 -5.53 24.47
CA PHE A 106 11.03 -6.74 25.13
C PHE A 106 11.47 -7.78 24.10
N ASP A 107 10.69 -7.97 23.04
CA ASP A 107 11.00 -8.89 21.94
C ASP A 107 12.17 -8.36 21.08
N PHE A 108 12.25 -7.04 20.95
CA PHE A 108 13.27 -6.31 20.18
C PHE A 108 13.93 -5.26 21.07
N PRO A 109 14.90 -5.64 21.92
CA PRO A 109 15.43 -4.78 22.97
C PRO A 109 16.37 -3.68 22.48
N THR A 110 16.69 -3.62 21.18
CA THR A 110 17.62 -2.63 20.59
C THR A 110 16.97 -1.87 19.45
N SER A 111 17.50 -0.69 19.14
CA SER A 111 17.02 0.11 18.00
C SER A 111 17.17 -0.65 16.68
N ARG A 112 18.26 -1.42 16.50
CA ARG A 112 18.47 -2.28 15.32
C ARG A 112 17.40 -3.37 15.22
N ALA A 113 17.10 -4.05 16.32
CA ALA A 113 16.10 -5.12 16.32
C ALA A 113 14.70 -4.59 15.96
N VAL A 114 14.31 -3.43 16.50
CA VAL A 114 13.05 -2.77 16.14
C VAL A 114 13.04 -2.34 14.67
N ALA A 115 14.15 -1.80 14.15
CA ALA A 115 14.24 -1.40 12.75
C ALA A 115 14.07 -2.59 11.79
N GLY A 116 14.66 -3.74 12.10
CA GLY A 116 14.47 -4.99 11.35
C GLY A 116 13.01 -5.45 11.35
N TYR A 117 12.37 -5.47 12.53
CA TYR A 117 10.94 -5.78 12.65
C TYR A 117 10.06 -4.84 11.79
N LEU A 118 10.35 -3.54 11.81
CA LEU A 118 9.63 -2.57 10.98
C LEU A 118 9.91 -2.77 9.48
N ALA A 119 11.13 -3.15 9.11
CA ALA A 119 11.50 -3.38 7.72
C ALA A 119 10.74 -4.57 7.14
N ASP A 120 10.58 -5.63 7.94
CA ASP A 120 9.76 -6.79 7.59
C ASP A 120 8.28 -6.45 7.52
N ALA A 121 7.74 -5.77 8.54
CA ALA A 121 6.32 -5.41 8.59
C ALA A 121 5.88 -4.37 7.53
N LEU A 122 6.84 -3.59 6.98
CA LEU A 122 6.60 -2.60 5.92
C LEU A 122 7.04 -3.11 4.55
N ARG A 123 7.26 -4.42 4.39
CA ARG A 123 7.50 -5.00 3.07
C ARG A 123 6.28 -4.71 2.17
N PRO A 124 6.49 -4.26 0.93
CA PRO A 124 5.42 -4.04 -0.04
C PRO A 124 4.50 -5.25 -0.24
N GLU A 125 4.97 -6.44 0.10
CA GLU A 125 4.23 -7.70 -0.03
C GLU A 125 3.11 -7.82 1.02
N ASP A 126 3.25 -7.19 2.20
CA ASP A 126 2.24 -7.20 3.28
C ASP A 126 1.26 -6.02 3.19
N ASN A 127 1.54 -5.03 2.34
CA ASN A 127 0.62 -3.96 1.98
C ASN A 127 0.09 -4.27 0.58
N ASP A 128 -0.64 -5.38 0.49
CA ASP A 128 -1.11 -5.96 -0.75
C ASP A 128 -1.81 -4.88 -1.59
N GLY A 129 -1.15 -4.44 -2.67
CA GLY A 129 -1.73 -3.51 -3.63
C GLY A 129 -3.07 -4.02 -4.13
N THR A 130 -3.30 -5.33 -4.09
CA THR A 130 -4.59 -5.96 -4.35
C THR A 130 -5.63 -5.57 -3.29
N HIS A 131 -5.31 -5.53 -2.00
CA HIS A 131 -6.23 -5.07 -0.95
C HIS A 131 -6.62 -3.60 -1.12
N ALA A 132 -5.64 -2.73 -1.36
CA ALA A 132 -5.90 -1.30 -1.59
C ALA A 132 -6.76 -1.08 -2.85
N VAL A 133 -6.50 -1.82 -3.92
CA VAL A 133 -7.33 -1.78 -5.14
C VAL A 133 -8.72 -2.36 -4.90
N THR A 134 -8.84 -3.43 -4.11
CA THR A 134 -10.12 -4.07 -3.79
C THR A 134 -11.01 -3.13 -2.97
N GLU A 135 -10.46 -2.40 -2.00
CA GLU A 135 -11.23 -1.41 -1.22
C GLU A 135 -11.76 -0.27 -2.09
N VAL A 136 -10.97 0.20 -3.06
CA VAL A 136 -11.41 1.20 -4.04
C VAL A 136 -12.51 0.65 -4.94
N LEU A 137 -12.45 -0.64 -5.32
CA LEU A 137 -13.49 -1.30 -6.09
C LEU A 137 -14.79 -1.46 -5.30
N ASP A 138 -14.72 -1.76 -4.01
CA ASP A 138 -15.90 -1.83 -3.13
C ASP A 138 -16.58 -0.45 -2.97
N GLN A 139 -15.78 0.62 -2.84
CA GLN A 139 -16.29 1.99 -2.82
C GLN A 139 -16.95 2.39 -4.15
N LEU A 140 -16.38 1.97 -5.27
CA LEU A 140 -16.95 2.17 -6.60
C LEU A 140 -18.28 1.43 -6.73
N ASP A 141 -18.38 0.17 -6.30
CA ASP A 141 -19.62 -0.61 -6.35
C ASP A 141 -20.74 0.08 -5.53
N ALA A 142 -20.43 0.52 -4.32
CA ALA A 142 -21.37 1.27 -3.48
C ALA A 142 -21.83 2.59 -4.16
N ALA A 143 -20.92 3.31 -4.81
CA ALA A 143 -21.25 4.53 -5.55
C ALA A 143 -22.13 4.25 -6.78
N LEU A 144 -21.84 3.18 -7.53
CA LEU A 144 -22.64 2.75 -8.68
C LEU A 144 -24.05 2.33 -8.26
N ALA A 145 -24.19 1.59 -7.16
CA ALA A 145 -25.48 1.20 -6.60
C ALA A 145 -26.33 2.41 -6.15
N ALA A 146 -25.70 3.45 -5.60
CA ALA A 146 -26.39 4.69 -5.23
C ALA A 146 -26.83 5.50 -6.46
N VAL A 147 -25.99 5.55 -7.51
CA VAL A 147 -26.24 6.28 -8.76
C VAL A 147 -27.31 5.60 -9.61
N ALA A 148 -27.38 4.26 -9.60
CA ALA A 148 -28.40 3.47 -10.29
C ALA A 148 -29.83 3.68 -9.75
N GLN A 149 -29.97 4.18 -8.51
CA GLN A 149 -31.26 4.55 -7.93
C GLN A 149 -31.75 5.95 -8.39
N GLY A 150 -30.97 6.67 -9.19
CA GLY A 150 -31.28 8.01 -9.74
C GLY A 150 -31.32 8.06 -11.27
N ALA A 151 -31.43 9.27 -11.85
CA ALA A 151 -31.45 9.52 -13.29
C ALA A 151 -30.05 9.53 -13.93
N ALA A 152 -29.23 8.55 -13.58
CA ALA A 152 -27.89 8.40 -14.16
C ALA A 152 -27.96 7.73 -15.52
N ASP A 153 -26.98 8.03 -16.39
CA ASP A 153 -26.79 7.38 -17.69
C ASP A 153 -25.85 6.17 -17.51
N PRO A 154 -26.37 4.93 -17.43
CA PRO A 154 -25.55 3.75 -17.16
C PRO A 154 -24.58 3.47 -18.30
N ALA A 155 -24.94 3.81 -19.55
CA ALA A 155 -24.13 3.52 -20.73
C ALA A 155 -22.80 4.29 -20.69
N ARG A 156 -22.82 5.55 -20.25
CA ARG A 156 -21.60 6.37 -20.10
C ARG A 156 -20.66 5.83 -19.02
N ILE A 157 -21.22 5.32 -17.93
CA ILE A 157 -20.45 4.73 -16.83
C ILE A 157 -19.80 3.42 -17.29
N THR A 158 -20.57 2.53 -17.92
CA THR A 158 -20.06 1.28 -18.49
C THR A 158 -18.91 1.52 -19.48
N ALA A 159 -19.09 2.44 -20.44
CA ALA A 159 -18.05 2.77 -21.41
C ALA A 159 -16.75 3.26 -20.74
N ARG A 160 -16.85 3.99 -19.61
CA ARG A 160 -15.68 4.44 -18.86
C ARG A 160 -14.95 3.29 -18.16
N LEU A 161 -15.68 2.35 -17.56
CA LEU A 161 -15.11 1.18 -16.89
C LEU A 161 -14.40 0.25 -17.89
N GLU A 162 -15.01 0.01 -19.05
CA GLU A 162 -14.41 -0.77 -20.14
C GLU A 162 -13.09 -0.15 -20.63
N ALA A 163 -13.04 1.17 -20.78
CA ALA A 163 -11.82 1.86 -21.19
C ALA A 163 -10.69 1.73 -20.15
N VAL A 164 -11.04 1.73 -18.86
CA VAL A 164 -10.08 1.50 -17.76
C VAL A 164 -9.58 0.05 -17.76
N LEU A 165 -10.49 -0.92 -17.91
CA LEU A 165 -10.16 -2.34 -18.00
C LEU A 165 -9.22 -2.64 -19.17
N ARG A 166 -9.53 -2.14 -20.37
CA ARG A 166 -8.66 -2.31 -21.55
C ARG A 166 -7.25 -1.77 -21.32
N ARG A 167 -7.15 -0.53 -20.81
CA ARG A 167 -5.85 0.08 -20.49
C ARG A 167 -5.03 -0.79 -19.52
N TRP A 168 -5.66 -1.37 -18.50
CA TRP A 168 -4.98 -2.22 -17.53
C TRP A 168 -4.53 -3.56 -18.13
N GLN A 169 -5.33 -4.13 -19.04
CA GLN A 169 -4.96 -5.34 -19.80
C GLN A 169 -3.78 -5.08 -20.74
N ASP A 170 -3.78 -3.95 -21.45
CA ASP A 170 -2.69 -3.55 -22.36
C ASP A 170 -1.36 -3.41 -21.59
N THR A 171 -1.39 -2.86 -20.38
CA THR A 171 -0.18 -2.73 -19.54
C THR A 171 0.39 -4.06 -19.05
N ARG A 172 -0.42 -5.14 -18.99
CA ARG A 172 0.04 -6.49 -18.65
C ARG A 172 0.41 -7.33 -19.86
N THR A 173 -0.13 -6.98 -21.03
CA THR A 173 0.13 -7.68 -22.30
C THR A 173 1.39 -7.14 -22.99
N THR A 174 2.03 -6.11 -22.42
CA THR A 174 3.36 -5.63 -22.86
C THR A 174 4.48 -6.50 -22.26
N GLU A 175 4.36 -7.82 -22.35
CA GLU A 175 5.56 -8.62 -22.59
C GLU A 175 5.84 -8.49 -24.08
N PRO A 176 7.08 -8.23 -24.53
CA PRO A 176 7.37 -8.27 -25.95
C PRO A 176 6.95 -9.66 -26.41
N ALA A 177 5.99 -9.73 -27.33
CA ALA A 177 5.77 -10.93 -28.10
C ALA A 177 7.16 -11.33 -28.63
N GLY A 178 7.72 -12.40 -28.04
CA GLY A 178 8.81 -13.12 -28.67
C GLY A 178 8.39 -13.41 -30.11
N PRO A 179 9.35 -13.44 -31.05
CA PRO A 179 9.08 -13.30 -32.47
C PRO A 179 7.88 -14.14 -32.83
N GLU A 180 6.88 -13.47 -33.42
CA GLU A 180 5.68 -14.10 -33.96
C GLU A 180 6.13 -15.42 -34.57
N GLN A 181 5.81 -16.54 -33.89
CA GLN A 181 5.93 -17.83 -34.53
C GLN A 181 4.88 -17.76 -35.61
N ASP A 182 5.38 -17.44 -36.79
CA ASP A 182 4.68 -17.36 -38.04
C ASP A 182 3.93 -18.68 -38.20
N PHE A 183 2.66 -18.69 -37.79
CA PHE A 183 1.73 -19.76 -38.15
C PHE A 183 1.17 -19.50 -39.55
N GLU A 184 1.88 -18.74 -40.40
CA GLU A 184 1.61 -18.74 -41.84
C GLU A 184 2.16 -20.02 -42.47
N ALA A 185 1.21 -20.91 -42.75
CA ALA A 185 1.29 -22.04 -43.66
C ALA A 185 2.21 -23.20 -43.25
N VAL A 186 1.90 -23.86 -42.14
CA VAL A 186 2.09 -25.31 -42.09
C VAL A 186 1.11 -25.90 -43.10
N THR A 187 1.61 -26.29 -44.27
CA THR A 187 0.80 -26.97 -45.29
C THR A 187 0.34 -28.31 -44.74
N ASP A 188 -0.85 -28.78 -45.12
CA ASP A 188 -1.43 -30.06 -44.67
C ASP A 188 -0.44 -31.25 -44.79
N ASP A 189 0.51 -31.19 -45.73
CA ASP A 189 1.55 -32.20 -45.91
C ASP A 189 2.54 -32.33 -44.72
N GLU A 190 2.85 -31.24 -44.01
CA GLU A 190 3.72 -31.25 -42.83
C GLU A 190 2.99 -31.75 -41.57
N LEU A 191 1.67 -31.53 -41.51
CA LEU A 191 0.80 -32.06 -40.45
C LEU A 191 0.69 -33.59 -40.51
N PHE A 192 0.64 -34.18 -41.70
CA PHE A 192 0.62 -35.63 -41.87
C PHE A 192 1.97 -36.29 -41.57
N GLU A 193 3.09 -35.64 -41.94
CA GLU A 193 4.43 -36.17 -41.67
C GLU A 193 4.79 -36.16 -40.16
N ALA A 194 4.23 -35.21 -39.40
CA ALA A 194 4.40 -35.16 -37.95
C ALA A 194 3.65 -36.29 -37.22
N LEU A 195 2.48 -36.70 -37.73
CA LEU A 195 1.69 -37.81 -37.16
C LEU A 195 2.30 -39.18 -37.50
N ASP A 196 2.87 -39.33 -38.70
CA ASP A 196 3.49 -40.58 -39.14
C ASP A 196 4.74 -40.94 -38.32
N ARG A 197 5.51 -39.90 -37.94
CA ARG A 197 6.70 -40.03 -37.10
C ARG A 197 6.39 -40.44 -35.65
N GLU A 198 5.17 -40.23 -35.20
CA GLU A 198 4.72 -40.53 -33.83
C GLU A 198 3.94 -41.86 -33.74
N LEU A 199 3.43 -42.40 -34.85
CA LEU A 199 2.66 -43.65 -34.88
C LEU A 199 3.31 -44.83 -35.62
N GLY A 200 4.41 -44.62 -36.34
CA GLY A 200 5.31 -45.70 -36.78
C GLY A 200 4.63 -46.89 -37.47
N LEU A 201 3.92 -46.63 -38.58
CA LEU A 201 3.45 -47.67 -39.51
C LEU A 201 3.86 -47.36 -40.95
#